data_AF-A0A4Q0VGS5-F1
#
_entry.id   AF-A0A4Q0VGS5-F1
#
_cell.length_a   1.000
_cell.length_b   1.000
_cell.length_c   1.000
_cell.angle_alpha   90.00
_cell.angle_beta   90.00
_cell.angle_gamma   90.00
#
_symmetry.space_group_name_H-M   'P 1'
#
loop_
_entity.id
_entity.type
_entity.pdbx_description
1 polymer ?
#
loop_
_entity_poly.entity_id
_entity_poly.type
_entity_poly.pdbx_seq_one_letter_code
_entity_poly.pdbx_strand_id
1 'polypeptide(L)'
;MMKKVALVAAAAAMVLPLGLGVIAPATNTTTAFAATKKAAKKTTYALQSATKLKKAAYHVKAGRPALYSGAFAADRAKVTLSKKGTLKTGTTYYATKKIVVKAKATRTSKAKSVTYTYVKTGNAKVKGWVAAKHLTAGAAKKAAKRAVVQKSATKKVTTTATTEKIVKAAKAKGTTYNLVSAQTIKKSAYHFKAKAPAFYKGKFAADKAKVTLIKKGTLPVQKTFYATKKITIKRHKKTVKYLYVTNQKTKGFVLASKLTAGAFKAAD
;
A
#
# COMPACT_ATOMS: atom_id res chain seq x y z
N MET A 1 61.01 -6.85 -2.20
CA MET A 1 61.37 -6.09 -0.98
C MET A 1 60.21 -6.08 -0.01
N MET A 2 60.40 -6.67 1.17
CA MET A 2 59.46 -6.73 2.30
C MET A 2 59.86 -5.72 3.37
N LYS A 3 58.89 -5.03 3.99
CA LYS A 3 58.91 -4.49 5.37
C LYS A 3 57.43 -4.47 5.83
N LYS A 4 56.88 -5.37 6.66
CA LYS A 4 57.00 -5.57 8.14
C LYS A 4 57.04 -4.23 8.89
N VAL A 5 56.17 -3.94 9.87
CA VAL A 5 56.18 -4.35 11.31
C VAL A 5 54.75 -4.12 11.89
N ALA A 6 54.05 -5.08 12.54
CA ALA A 6 54.07 -5.57 13.95
C ALA A 6 53.56 -4.55 15.02
N LEU A 7 52.45 -4.84 15.74
CA LEU A 7 52.36 -5.38 17.14
C LEU A 7 52.10 -4.22 18.15
N VAL A 8 51.12 -4.24 19.08
CA VAL A 8 51.07 -4.81 20.46
C VAL A 8 49.65 -4.46 21.00
N ALA A 9 48.76 -5.38 21.32
CA ALA A 9 48.54 -6.15 22.57
C ALA A 9 48.17 -5.33 23.83
N ALA A 10 46.98 -5.59 24.38
CA ALA A 10 46.67 -5.44 25.81
C ALA A 10 45.62 -6.49 26.20
N ALA A 11 45.87 -7.16 27.31
CA ALA A 11 45.30 -8.44 27.72
C ALA A 11 44.29 -8.30 28.88
N ALA A 12 43.53 -9.39 29.05
CA ALA A 12 42.94 -9.95 30.27
C ALA A 12 41.84 -9.19 31.05
N ALA A 13 40.66 -9.81 31.16
CA ALA A 13 40.13 -10.28 32.45
C ALA A 13 38.95 -11.27 32.25
N MET A 14 39.13 -12.48 32.79
CA MET A 14 38.18 -13.35 33.53
C MET A 14 36.66 -13.21 33.24
N VAL A 15 35.89 -14.26 32.94
CA VAL A 15 35.58 -15.41 33.80
C VAL A 15 34.92 -16.49 32.93
N LEU A 16 35.45 -17.72 32.95
CA LEU A 16 34.66 -18.93 32.70
C LEU A 16 34.09 -19.39 34.04
N PRO A 17 32.83 -19.83 34.13
CA PRO A 17 32.45 -20.86 35.08
C PRO A 17 32.57 -22.22 34.36
N LEU A 18 33.71 -22.88 34.56
CA LEU A 18 33.74 -24.34 34.65
C LEU A 18 33.29 -24.67 36.07
N GLY A 19 32.07 -25.19 36.21
CA GLY A 19 31.55 -25.75 37.45
C GLY A 19 31.06 -27.16 37.19
N LEU A 20 31.86 -28.13 37.60
CA LEU A 20 31.50 -29.54 37.78
C LEU A 20 30.55 -29.66 39.00
N GLY A 21 29.68 -30.67 38.99
CA GLY A 21 28.91 -31.04 40.19
C GLY A 21 27.89 -32.12 39.90
N VAL A 22 28.27 -33.38 40.11
CA VAL A 22 27.34 -34.49 40.28
C VAL A 22 26.69 -34.32 41.66
N ILE A 23 25.37 -34.21 41.74
CA ILE A 23 24.62 -34.41 42.99
C ILE A 23 23.34 -35.19 42.67
N ALA A 24 23.09 -36.24 43.45
CA ALA A 24 21.94 -37.13 43.41
C ALA A 24 20.63 -36.40 43.81
N PRO A 25 19.44 -37.03 43.68
CA PRO A 25 18.17 -36.35 43.48
C PRO A 25 17.56 -35.84 44.79
N ALA A 26 17.05 -34.60 44.79
CA ALA A 26 16.02 -34.19 45.72
C ALA A 26 15.29 -32.93 45.21
N THR A 27 13.97 -33.01 45.33
CA THR A 27 13.00 -31.90 45.46
C THR A 27 12.80 -30.94 44.27
N ASN A 28 11.83 -31.32 43.43
CA ASN A 28 10.75 -30.50 42.87
C ASN A 28 10.98 -28.98 42.82
N THR A 29 12.00 -28.55 42.10
CA THR A 29 12.13 -27.16 41.67
C THR A 29 12.12 -27.16 40.16
N THR A 30 10.94 -26.87 39.60
CA THR A 30 10.71 -26.65 38.18
C THR A 30 11.53 -25.43 37.77
N THR A 31 12.80 -25.66 37.43
CA THR A 31 13.67 -24.66 36.81
C THR A 31 13.10 -24.39 35.43
N ALA A 32 12.30 -23.33 35.34
CA ALA A 32 11.80 -22.81 34.09
C ALA A 32 13.00 -22.44 33.21
N PHE A 33 13.31 -23.28 32.23
CA PHE A 33 14.26 -22.95 31.18
C PHE A 33 13.80 -21.64 30.55
N ALA A 34 14.54 -20.56 30.81
CA ALA A 34 14.33 -19.29 30.13
C ALA A 34 14.46 -19.57 28.63
N ALA A 35 13.35 -19.47 27.90
CA ALA A 35 13.30 -19.70 26.47
C ALA A 35 14.29 -18.73 25.78
N THR A 36 15.47 -19.23 25.42
CA THR A 36 16.48 -18.46 24.69
C THR A 36 15.90 -18.14 23.32
N LYS A 37 15.46 -16.90 23.17
CA LYS A 37 14.89 -16.39 21.92
C LYS A 37 15.94 -16.52 20.82
N LYS A 38 15.74 -17.48 19.91
CA LYS A 38 16.60 -17.73 18.75
C LYS A 38 17.04 -16.42 18.10
N ALA A 39 18.37 -16.20 18.06
CA ALA A 39 18.94 -14.99 17.50
C ALA A 39 18.45 -14.78 16.06
N ALA A 40 18.00 -13.56 15.76
CA ALA A 40 17.47 -13.23 14.45
C ALA A 40 18.59 -13.37 13.40
N LYS A 41 18.37 -14.21 12.38
CA LYS A 41 19.31 -14.35 11.26
C LYS A 41 19.56 -12.97 10.62
N LYS A 42 20.83 -12.56 10.62
CA LYS A 42 21.31 -11.31 10.02
C LYS A 42 21.83 -11.61 8.64
N THR A 43 21.62 -10.71 7.69
CA THR A 43 22.17 -10.85 6.34
C THR A 43 22.76 -9.53 5.90
N THR A 44 24.03 -9.56 5.51
CA THR A 44 24.76 -8.39 5.04
C THR A 44 24.72 -8.33 3.53
N TYR A 45 24.37 -7.16 3.00
CA TYR A 45 24.31 -6.87 1.57
C TYR A 45 25.24 -5.72 1.22
N ALA A 46 25.76 -5.73 -0.01
CA ALA A 46 26.41 -4.56 -0.58
C ALA A 46 25.34 -3.50 -0.85
N LEU A 47 25.56 -2.28 -0.37
CA LEU A 47 24.68 -1.14 -0.60
C LEU A 47 25.07 -0.49 -1.92
N GLN A 48 24.12 -0.41 -2.85
CA GLN A 48 24.35 0.25 -4.14
C GLN A 48 23.92 1.71 -4.10
N SER A 49 22.83 2.01 -3.39
CA SER A 49 22.38 3.39 -3.20
C SER A 49 21.51 3.51 -1.95
N ALA A 50 21.55 4.70 -1.35
CA ALA A 50 20.67 5.11 -0.27
C ALA A 50 20.14 6.52 -0.54
N THR A 51 18.81 6.67 -0.57
CA THR A 51 18.14 7.91 -0.92
C THR A 51 17.08 8.27 0.11
N LYS A 52 17.01 9.56 0.47
CA LYS A 52 15.89 10.12 1.23
C LYS A 52 14.73 10.34 0.28
N LEU A 53 13.52 10.05 0.73
CA LEU A 53 12.29 10.22 -0.04
C LEU A 53 11.40 11.26 0.63
N LYS A 54 10.64 12.02 -0.18
CA LYS A 54 9.48 12.73 0.35
C LYS A 54 8.51 11.72 0.97
N LYS A 55 7.96 12.08 2.13
CA LYS A 55 7.04 11.21 2.89
C LYS A 55 5.88 10.80 1.99
N ALA A 56 5.74 9.50 1.78
CA ALA A 56 4.68 8.94 0.92
C ALA A 56 3.97 7.78 1.62
N ALA A 57 2.66 7.70 1.44
CA ALA A 57 1.86 6.60 2.00
C ALA A 57 1.96 5.34 1.13
N TYR A 58 2.03 4.19 1.77
CA TYR A 58 2.06 2.86 1.17
C TYR A 58 1.21 1.90 2.00
N HIS A 59 0.79 0.80 1.39
CA HIS A 59 0.16 -0.35 2.06
C HIS A 59 0.72 -1.65 1.51
N VAL A 60 0.60 -2.72 2.30
CA VAL A 60 1.00 -4.07 1.90
C VAL A 60 0.06 -4.58 0.81
N LYS A 61 0.62 -5.08 -0.30
CA LYS A 61 -0.12 -5.62 -1.45
C LYS A 61 -0.93 -6.87 -1.08
N ALA A 62 -0.25 -7.87 -0.54
CA ALA A 62 -0.80 -9.13 -0.07
C ALA A 62 0.22 -9.84 0.84
N GLY A 63 -0.26 -10.78 1.65
CA GLY A 63 0.57 -11.60 2.54
C GLY A 63 1.12 -10.83 3.75
N ARG A 64 2.12 -11.42 4.41
CA ARG A 64 2.78 -10.88 5.61
C ARG A 64 4.26 -10.63 5.31
N PRO A 65 4.61 -9.58 4.55
CA PRO A 65 6.00 -9.36 4.15
C PRO A 65 6.86 -9.09 5.38
N ALA A 66 8.09 -9.60 5.34
CA ALA A 66 9.05 -9.43 6.42
C ALA A 66 9.45 -7.96 6.59
N LEU A 67 9.49 -7.53 7.85
CA LEU A 67 10.01 -6.24 8.28
C LEU A 67 11.40 -6.45 8.87
N TYR A 68 12.36 -5.65 8.43
CA TYR A 68 13.76 -5.75 8.84
C TYR A 68 14.21 -4.49 9.60
N SER A 69 15.08 -4.65 10.60
CA SER A 69 15.98 -3.58 11.01
C SER A 69 17.19 -3.56 10.08
N GLY A 70 17.79 -2.39 9.88
CA GLY A 70 18.97 -2.24 9.04
C GLY A 70 20.06 -1.47 9.79
N ALA A 71 21.25 -2.05 9.86
CA ALA A 71 22.46 -1.41 10.35
C ALA A 71 23.37 -1.12 9.14
N PHE A 72 23.77 0.13 8.96
CA PHE A 72 24.67 0.54 7.88
C PHE A 72 26.10 0.52 8.41
N ALA A 73 27.04 0.03 7.61
CA ALA A 73 28.45 0.19 7.91
C ALA A 73 28.82 1.70 7.87
N ALA A 74 29.88 2.08 8.60
CA ALA A 74 30.28 3.48 8.74
C ALA A 74 30.60 4.13 7.38
N ASP A 75 31.29 3.38 6.51
CA ASP A 75 31.59 3.71 5.11
C ASP A 75 30.38 3.71 4.17
N ARG A 76 29.22 3.23 4.66
CA ARG A 76 27.98 3.01 3.90
C ARG A 76 28.13 2.08 2.70
N ALA A 77 29.18 1.26 2.61
CA ALA A 77 29.33 0.29 1.53
C ALA A 77 28.42 -0.94 1.71
N LYS A 78 28.02 -1.21 2.96
CA LYS A 78 27.23 -2.40 3.33
C LYS A 78 26.05 -2.06 4.24
N VAL A 79 25.02 -2.89 4.16
CA VAL A 79 23.87 -2.86 5.08
C VAL A 79 23.54 -4.26 5.58
N THR A 80 23.44 -4.39 6.89
CA THR A 80 23.05 -5.63 7.57
C THR A 80 21.59 -5.57 7.93
N LEU A 81 20.77 -6.42 7.31
CA LEU A 81 19.34 -6.54 7.57
C LEU A 81 19.07 -7.69 8.53
N SER A 82 18.31 -7.42 9.60
CA SER A 82 17.88 -8.44 10.57
C SER A 82 16.36 -8.47 10.64
N LYS A 83 15.75 -9.65 10.51
CA LYS A 83 14.28 -9.77 10.52
C LYS A 83 13.75 -9.38 11.90
N LYS A 84 12.90 -8.35 11.95
CA LYS A 84 12.26 -7.84 13.17
C LYS A 84 10.83 -8.35 13.33
N GLY A 85 10.13 -8.60 12.23
CA GLY A 85 8.74 -9.03 12.26
C GLY A 85 8.13 -9.09 10.87
N THR A 86 6.83 -8.84 10.79
CA THR A 86 6.08 -8.76 9.53
C THR A 86 5.14 -7.56 9.51
N LEU A 87 4.79 -7.09 8.32
CA LEU A 87 3.77 -6.04 8.14
C LEU A 87 2.38 -6.64 7.98
N LYS A 88 1.38 -5.92 8.51
CA LYS A 88 -0.03 -6.28 8.40
C LYS A 88 -0.65 -5.63 7.16
N THR A 89 -1.53 -6.36 6.50
CA THR A 89 -2.40 -5.80 5.45
C THR A 89 -3.41 -4.82 6.06
N GLY A 90 -3.99 -3.94 5.24
CA GLY A 90 -5.01 -2.97 5.70
C GLY A 90 -4.47 -1.83 6.57
N THR A 91 -3.16 -1.78 6.82
CA THR A 91 -2.50 -0.67 7.55
C THR A 91 -1.78 0.25 6.58
N THR A 92 -1.89 1.56 6.82
CA THR A 92 -1.13 2.59 6.10
C THR A 92 0.23 2.78 6.75
N TYR A 93 1.27 2.70 5.93
CA TYR A 93 2.65 2.96 6.31
C TYR A 93 3.20 4.15 5.53
N TYR A 94 4.05 4.94 6.16
CA TYR A 94 4.70 6.10 5.56
C TYR A 94 6.16 5.76 5.27
N ALA A 95 6.53 5.84 4.00
CA ALA A 95 7.89 5.65 3.54
C ALA A 95 8.66 6.97 3.52
N THR A 96 9.91 6.95 3.97
CA THR A 96 10.79 8.15 4.01
C THR A 96 12.21 7.90 3.51
N LYS A 97 12.65 6.65 3.38
CA LYS A 97 13.97 6.30 2.84
C LYS A 97 13.86 5.11 1.90
N LYS A 98 14.76 5.03 0.93
CA LYS A 98 14.90 3.92 -0.01
C LYS A 98 16.37 3.52 -0.10
N ILE A 99 16.61 2.21 -0.16
CA ILE A 99 17.93 1.66 -0.46
C ILE A 99 17.81 0.64 -1.57
N VAL A 100 18.87 0.49 -2.35
CA VAL A 100 19.05 -0.60 -3.29
C VAL A 100 20.26 -1.40 -2.83
N VAL A 101 20.07 -2.70 -2.65
CA VAL A 101 21.11 -3.61 -2.19
C VAL A 101 21.35 -4.69 -3.24
N LYS A 102 22.58 -5.16 -3.37
CA LYS A 102 22.92 -6.28 -4.23
C LYS A 102 23.09 -7.54 -3.38
N ALA A 103 22.27 -8.55 -3.64
CA ALA A 103 22.47 -9.87 -3.05
C ALA A 103 23.69 -10.54 -3.68
N LYS A 104 24.51 -11.19 -2.85
CA LYS A 104 25.62 -12.02 -3.33
C LYS A 104 25.03 -13.18 -4.14
N ALA A 105 25.68 -13.51 -5.27
CA ALA A 105 25.31 -14.70 -6.02
C ALA A 105 25.54 -15.95 -5.14
N THR A 106 24.65 -16.93 -5.26
CA THR A 106 24.86 -18.27 -4.72
C THR A 106 25.10 -19.25 -5.87
N ARG A 107 25.53 -20.49 -5.58
CA ARG A 107 25.70 -21.54 -6.61
C ARG A 107 24.44 -21.74 -7.47
N THR A 108 23.26 -21.43 -6.91
CA THR A 108 21.95 -21.64 -7.52
C THR A 108 21.24 -20.36 -7.96
N SER A 109 21.79 -19.17 -7.69
CA SER A 109 21.11 -17.92 -8.02
C SER A 109 22.05 -16.76 -8.35
N LYS A 110 21.79 -16.11 -9.48
CA LYS A 110 22.51 -14.91 -9.91
C LYS A 110 22.27 -13.76 -8.92
N ALA A 111 23.30 -12.92 -8.74
CA ALA A 111 23.20 -11.70 -7.94
C ALA A 111 22.05 -10.81 -8.44
N LYS A 112 21.16 -10.41 -7.54
CA LYS A 112 20.00 -9.57 -7.87
C LYS A 112 19.99 -8.33 -7.00
N SER A 113 19.65 -7.20 -7.60
CA SER A 113 19.39 -5.97 -6.88
C SER A 113 17.99 -6.00 -6.29
N VAL A 114 17.88 -5.71 -5.00
CA VAL A 114 16.62 -5.62 -4.27
C VAL A 114 16.46 -4.23 -3.73
N THR A 115 15.32 -3.60 -4.02
CA THR A 115 14.97 -2.31 -3.44
C THR A 115 14.24 -2.52 -2.12
N TYR A 116 14.72 -1.88 -1.06
CA TYR A 116 14.04 -1.80 0.23
C TYR A 116 13.57 -0.36 0.48
N THR A 117 12.45 -0.24 1.17
CA THR A 117 11.85 1.02 1.59
C THR A 117 11.70 1.02 3.09
N TYR A 118 12.17 2.10 3.73
CA TYR A 118 11.98 2.30 5.16
C TYR A 118 10.59 2.85 5.41
N VAL A 119 9.78 2.11 6.15
CA VAL A 119 8.38 2.42 6.44
C VAL A 119 8.16 2.63 7.93
N LYS A 120 7.20 3.50 8.26
CA LYS A 120 6.80 3.88 9.63
C LYS A 120 5.27 3.97 9.71
N THR A 121 4.64 3.47 10.76
CA THR A 121 3.22 3.77 11.05
C THR A 121 3.04 5.20 11.55
N GLY A 122 1.83 5.76 11.47
CA GLY A 122 1.55 7.12 11.97
C GLY A 122 2.00 7.33 13.42
N ASN A 123 1.70 6.36 14.28
CA ASN A 123 2.09 6.30 15.70
C ASN A 123 3.53 5.83 15.96
N ALA A 124 4.36 5.66 14.93
CA ALA A 124 5.75 5.21 14.99
C ALA A 124 6.04 3.84 15.68
N LYS A 125 5.01 3.12 16.15
CA LYS A 125 5.14 1.80 16.80
C LYS A 125 5.79 0.75 15.90
N VAL A 126 5.45 0.75 14.61
CA VAL A 126 6.04 -0.16 13.61
C VAL A 126 6.92 0.64 12.68
N LYS A 127 8.23 0.34 12.69
CA LYS A 127 9.24 0.96 11.83
C LYS A 127 10.29 -0.05 11.36
N GLY A 128 10.72 0.04 10.11
CA GLY A 128 11.76 -0.82 9.54
C GLY A 128 11.79 -0.82 8.01
N TRP A 129 12.69 -1.64 7.46
CA TRP A 129 12.87 -1.85 6.02
C TRP A 129 12.01 -3.00 5.51
N VAL A 130 11.36 -2.81 4.37
CA VAL A 130 10.60 -3.84 3.67
C VAL A 130 10.92 -3.78 2.17
N ALA A 131 10.95 -4.94 1.50
CA ALA A 131 11.20 -4.96 0.07
C ALA A 131 10.04 -4.30 -0.69
N ALA A 132 10.38 -3.36 -1.58
CA ALA A 132 9.42 -2.50 -2.27
C ALA A 132 8.39 -3.28 -3.10
N LYS A 133 8.75 -4.48 -3.58
CA LYS A 133 7.86 -5.37 -4.35
C LYS A 133 6.57 -5.78 -3.59
N HIS A 134 6.59 -5.72 -2.26
CA HIS A 134 5.44 -6.06 -1.41
C HIS A 134 4.58 -4.85 -1.04
N LEU A 135 4.99 -3.65 -1.44
CA LEU A 135 4.29 -2.41 -1.16
C LEU A 135 3.53 -1.91 -2.38
N THR A 136 2.40 -1.27 -2.12
CA THR A 136 1.62 -0.52 -3.11
C THR A 136 1.50 0.91 -2.62
N ALA A 137 1.77 1.87 -3.50
CA ALA A 137 1.66 3.29 -3.16
C ALA A 137 0.21 3.69 -2.85
N GLY A 138 0.04 4.60 -1.90
CA GLY A 138 -1.24 5.07 -1.37
C GLY A 138 -1.57 4.49 0.01
N ALA A 139 -2.43 5.20 0.74
CA ALA A 139 -2.95 4.74 2.02
C ALA A 139 -3.79 3.47 1.86
N ALA A 140 -3.76 2.60 2.87
CA ALA A 140 -4.62 1.44 2.93
C ALA A 140 -6.08 1.89 2.97
N LYS A 141 -6.90 1.37 2.05
CA LYS A 141 -8.35 1.50 2.15
C LYS A 141 -8.84 0.35 3.02
N LYS A 142 -9.64 0.62 4.06
CA LYS A 142 -10.36 -0.45 4.78
C LYS A 142 -11.10 -1.30 3.74
N ALA A 143 -10.77 -2.58 3.70
CA ALA A 143 -11.43 -3.50 2.79
C ALA A 143 -12.87 -3.70 3.28
N ALA A 144 -13.85 -3.20 2.54
CA ALA A 144 -15.12 -3.89 2.47
C ALA A 144 -14.81 -5.26 1.84
N LYS A 145 -15.17 -6.36 2.54
CA LYS A 145 -14.98 -7.74 2.07
C LYS A 145 -15.29 -7.81 0.57
N ARG A 146 -14.29 -8.19 -0.23
CA ARG A 146 -14.46 -8.41 -1.67
C ARG A 146 -13.81 -9.73 -2.02
N ALA A 147 -14.66 -10.61 -2.53
CA ALA A 147 -14.33 -11.87 -3.15
C ALA A 147 -13.19 -11.70 -4.17
N VAL A 148 -12.36 -12.74 -4.18
CA VAL A 148 -11.24 -13.00 -5.07
C VAL A 148 -11.73 -13.03 -6.52
N VAL A 149 -11.11 -12.26 -7.40
CA VAL A 149 -10.95 -12.67 -8.81
C VAL A 149 -9.55 -12.29 -9.26
N GLN A 150 -8.89 -13.32 -9.75
CA GLN A 150 -7.52 -13.38 -10.23
C GLN A 150 -7.30 -12.56 -11.51
N LYS A 151 -6.02 -12.31 -11.72
CA LYS A 151 -5.35 -11.46 -12.70
C LYS A 151 -5.34 -12.09 -14.09
N SER A 152 -5.43 -11.28 -15.13
CA SER A 152 -4.73 -11.53 -16.40
C SER A 152 -3.95 -10.29 -16.83
N ALA A 153 -2.73 -10.53 -17.31
CA ALA A 153 -1.82 -9.56 -17.93
C ALA A 153 -2.43 -9.09 -19.28
N THR A 154 -2.02 -7.98 -19.90
CA THR A 154 -0.82 -7.92 -20.76
C THR A 154 -0.57 -6.48 -21.25
N LYS A 155 0.73 -6.19 -21.42
CA LYS A 155 1.41 -5.23 -22.31
C LYS A 155 1.42 -3.71 -22.07
N LYS A 156 2.66 -3.25 -22.21
CA LYS A 156 3.31 -1.94 -22.13
C LYS A 156 3.18 -1.25 -23.48
N VAL A 157 2.83 0.04 -23.51
CA VAL A 157 3.25 0.95 -24.58
C VAL A 157 3.72 2.26 -23.95
N THR A 158 4.95 2.60 -24.31
CA THR A 158 5.71 3.80 -24.01
C THR A 158 5.40 4.84 -25.07
N THR A 159 5.21 6.11 -24.68
CA THR A 159 5.72 7.33 -25.35
C THR A 159 5.24 8.53 -24.51
N THR A 160 6.14 9.15 -23.73
CA THR A 160 7.01 10.29 -24.06
C THR A 160 6.35 11.59 -23.59
N ALA A 161 7.13 12.31 -22.79
CA ALA A 161 6.72 13.45 -21.99
C ALA A 161 6.63 14.73 -22.83
N THR A 162 5.74 15.63 -22.42
CA THR A 162 6.05 17.05 -22.46
C THR A 162 5.52 17.72 -21.21
N THR A 163 6.42 18.52 -20.65
CA THR A 163 6.44 19.15 -19.35
C THR A 163 5.34 20.20 -19.22
N GLU A 164 4.62 20.22 -18.10
CA GLU A 164 4.32 21.47 -17.41
C GLU A 164 3.82 21.26 -15.99
N LYS A 165 4.32 22.15 -15.13
CA LYS A 165 4.48 22.02 -13.69
C LYS A 165 3.33 22.77 -13.02
N ILE A 166 2.33 22.07 -12.47
CA ILE A 166 1.40 22.68 -11.52
C ILE A 166 1.12 21.70 -10.37
N VAL A 167 1.49 22.15 -9.17
CA VAL A 167 1.20 21.60 -7.84
C VAL A 167 -0.21 21.01 -7.80
N LYS A 168 -0.36 19.70 -7.51
CA LYS A 168 -1.71 19.11 -7.38
C LYS A 168 -1.76 17.91 -6.44
N ALA A 169 -2.62 18.04 -5.44
CA ALA A 169 -3.16 16.97 -4.62
C ALA A 169 -3.42 15.71 -5.45
N ALA A 170 -3.07 14.53 -4.91
CA ALA A 170 -3.20 13.25 -5.57
C ALA A 170 -4.62 13.07 -6.17
N LYS A 171 -4.73 13.28 -7.49
CA LYS A 171 -5.98 13.11 -8.24
C LYS A 171 -6.40 11.64 -8.09
N ALA A 172 -7.59 11.42 -7.53
CA ALA A 172 -8.22 10.10 -7.59
C ALA A 172 -8.29 9.66 -9.07
N LYS A 173 -7.74 8.48 -9.38
CA LYS A 173 -7.75 7.93 -10.75
C LYS A 173 -9.20 7.81 -11.23
N GLY A 174 -9.54 8.57 -12.28
CA GLY A 174 -10.82 8.46 -12.98
C GLY A 174 -10.73 7.53 -14.18
N THR A 175 -11.89 7.09 -14.67
CA THR A 175 -11.98 6.32 -15.92
C THR A 175 -12.68 7.17 -16.96
N THR A 176 -12.07 7.28 -18.15
CA THR A 176 -12.60 8.05 -19.27
C THR A 176 -13.41 7.14 -20.18
N TYR A 177 -14.59 7.62 -20.60
CA TYR A 177 -15.51 6.92 -21.48
C TYR A 177 -15.93 7.85 -22.62
N ASN A 178 -16.32 7.25 -23.74
CA ASN A 178 -16.99 7.99 -24.80
C ASN A 178 -18.40 8.36 -24.32
N LEU A 179 -18.72 9.65 -24.42
CA LEU A 179 -20.03 10.18 -24.10
C LEU A 179 -20.92 9.96 -25.33
N VAL A 180 -22.07 9.32 -25.11
CA VAL A 180 -23.09 9.11 -26.15
C VAL A 180 -24.09 10.25 -26.11
N SER A 181 -24.52 10.66 -24.92
CA SER A 181 -25.41 11.80 -24.75
C SER A 181 -25.30 12.41 -23.36
N ALA A 182 -25.59 13.70 -23.24
CA ALA A 182 -25.76 14.41 -21.99
C ALA A 182 -26.97 15.35 -22.09
N GLN A 183 -27.89 15.24 -21.13
CA GLN A 183 -29.16 15.96 -21.12
C GLN A 183 -29.45 16.49 -19.72
N THR A 184 -30.04 17.68 -19.65
CA THR A 184 -30.73 18.16 -18.45
C THR A 184 -32.13 17.54 -18.43
N ILE A 185 -32.60 17.12 -17.27
CA ILE A 185 -33.90 16.48 -17.09
C ILE A 185 -34.70 17.22 -16.02
N LYS A 186 -36.02 17.10 -16.06
CA LYS A 186 -36.89 17.59 -14.98
C LYS A 186 -36.48 16.95 -13.65
N LYS A 187 -36.45 17.76 -12.58
CA LYS A 187 -36.04 17.34 -11.24
C LYS A 187 -36.94 16.19 -10.79
N SER A 188 -36.36 15.03 -10.50
CA SER A 188 -37.08 13.84 -10.07
C SER A 188 -36.42 13.21 -8.86
N ALA A 189 -37.23 12.68 -7.94
CA ALA A 189 -36.76 12.05 -6.71
C ALA A 189 -36.35 10.60 -6.96
N TYR A 190 -35.28 10.16 -6.29
CA TYR A 190 -34.74 8.80 -6.33
C TYR A 190 -34.25 8.37 -4.95
N HIS A 191 -34.28 7.07 -4.71
CA HIS A 191 -33.68 6.41 -3.56
C HIS A 191 -32.99 5.10 -4.01
N PHE A 192 -32.45 4.35 -3.07
CA PHE A 192 -31.93 2.99 -3.32
C PHE A 192 -32.20 2.12 -2.09
N LYS A 193 -32.51 0.83 -2.30
CA LYS A 193 -32.97 -0.07 -1.22
C LYS A 193 -31.86 -0.89 -0.56
N ALA A 194 -30.85 -1.30 -1.32
CA ALA A 194 -29.87 -2.28 -0.84
C ALA A 194 -28.49 -1.65 -0.60
N LYS A 195 -27.59 -1.83 -1.57
CA LYS A 195 -26.19 -1.43 -1.44
C LYS A 195 -26.00 0.02 -1.88
N ALA A 196 -25.43 0.82 -0.97
CA ALA A 196 -25.01 2.20 -1.23
C ALA A 196 -24.26 2.33 -2.57
N PRO A 197 -24.88 2.94 -3.60
CA PRO A 197 -24.29 3.03 -4.91
C PRO A 197 -23.13 4.02 -4.90
N ALA A 198 -22.11 3.75 -5.72
CA ALA A 198 -20.99 4.67 -5.87
C ALA A 198 -21.43 5.92 -6.64
N PHE A 199 -20.98 7.09 -6.19
CA PHE A 199 -21.15 8.35 -6.92
C PHE A 199 -19.81 8.90 -7.41
N TYR A 200 -19.87 9.59 -8.54
CA TYR A 200 -18.71 10.01 -9.32
C TYR A 200 -18.77 11.51 -9.62
N LYS A 201 -17.61 12.18 -9.60
CA LYS A 201 -17.44 13.49 -10.23
C LYS A 201 -17.19 13.26 -11.72
N GLY A 202 -18.02 13.83 -12.59
CA GLY A 202 -17.79 13.83 -14.03
C GLY A 202 -16.94 15.03 -14.45
N LYS A 203 -15.90 14.79 -15.24
CA LYS A 203 -15.17 15.83 -15.98
C LYS A 203 -15.40 15.59 -17.48
N PHE A 204 -16.14 16.48 -18.11
CA PHE A 204 -16.41 16.43 -19.55
C PHE A 204 -15.22 17.04 -20.31
N ALA A 205 -14.90 16.45 -21.46
CA ALA A 205 -14.01 17.08 -22.42
C ALA A 205 -14.71 18.30 -23.06
N ALA A 206 -13.94 19.26 -23.57
CA ALA A 206 -14.47 20.51 -24.11
C ALA A 206 -15.41 20.26 -25.31
N ASP A 207 -15.01 19.32 -26.17
CA ASP A 207 -15.75 18.79 -27.32
C ASP A 207 -16.99 17.95 -26.93
N LYS A 208 -17.20 17.68 -25.63
CA LYS A 208 -18.23 16.79 -25.10
C LYS A 208 -18.19 15.36 -25.65
N ALA A 209 -17.14 14.93 -26.34
CA ALA A 209 -17.04 13.57 -26.89
C ALA A 209 -16.71 12.53 -25.79
N LYS A 210 -16.09 12.98 -24.69
CA LYS A 210 -15.62 12.10 -23.60
C LYS A 210 -16.01 12.63 -22.23
N VAL A 211 -16.21 11.72 -21.29
CA VAL A 211 -16.41 12.02 -19.87
C VAL A 211 -15.51 11.15 -19.01
N THR A 212 -14.79 11.80 -18.09
CA THR A 212 -13.97 11.13 -17.07
C THR A 212 -14.73 11.07 -15.75
N LEU A 213 -15.07 9.85 -15.32
CA LEU A 213 -15.76 9.61 -14.06
C LEU A 213 -14.75 9.27 -12.96
N ILE A 214 -14.67 10.15 -11.96
CA ILE A 214 -13.78 10.01 -10.80
C ILE A 214 -14.62 9.62 -9.59
N LYS A 215 -14.41 8.43 -9.03
CA LYS A 215 -15.19 7.97 -7.86
C LYS A 215 -14.95 8.90 -6.67
N LYS A 216 -16.03 9.43 -6.10
CA LYS A 216 -16.00 10.32 -4.93
C LYS A 216 -16.37 9.60 -3.63
N GLY A 217 -17.28 8.63 -3.70
CA GLY A 217 -17.71 7.88 -2.53
C GLY A 217 -18.87 6.94 -2.84
N THR A 218 -19.68 6.67 -1.84
CA THR A 218 -20.98 5.99 -1.93
C THR A 218 -22.07 6.90 -1.39
N LEU A 219 -23.28 6.80 -1.93
CA LEU A 219 -24.41 7.59 -1.44
C LEU A 219 -24.77 7.18 0.01
N PRO A 220 -25.17 8.12 0.87
CA PRO A 220 -25.70 7.81 2.19
C PRO A 220 -27.01 7.03 2.08
N VAL A 221 -27.20 6.04 2.94
CA VAL A 221 -28.43 5.22 3.03
C VAL A 221 -29.60 6.04 3.57
N GLN A 222 -30.82 5.58 3.32
CA GLN A 222 -32.06 6.16 3.87
C GLN A 222 -32.22 7.67 3.58
N LYS A 223 -31.89 8.07 2.35
CA LYS A 223 -32.01 9.45 1.89
C LYS A 223 -32.67 9.51 0.52
N THR A 224 -33.46 10.55 0.30
CA THR A 224 -33.95 10.95 -1.02
C THR A 224 -32.88 11.77 -1.74
N PHE A 225 -32.71 11.53 -3.03
CA PHE A 225 -31.83 12.30 -3.89
C PHE A 225 -32.61 12.83 -5.09
N TYR A 226 -32.26 14.02 -5.56
CA TYR A 226 -32.89 14.62 -6.73
C TYR A 226 -31.96 14.53 -7.92
N ALA A 227 -32.44 13.93 -9.02
CA ALA A 227 -31.70 13.90 -10.28
C ALA A 227 -32.12 15.08 -11.18
N THR A 228 -31.14 15.78 -11.75
CA THR A 228 -31.38 16.92 -12.65
C THR A 228 -30.65 16.79 -13.99
N LYS A 229 -29.72 15.85 -14.12
CA LYS A 229 -29.02 15.58 -15.38
C LYS A 229 -28.91 14.08 -15.61
N LYS A 230 -28.86 13.69 -16.87
CA LYS A 230 -28.65 12.31 -17.32
C LYS A 230 -27.54 12.29 -18.36
N ILE A 231 -26.66 11.30 -18.25
CA ILE A 231 -25.66 11.02 -19.29
C ILE A 231 -25.72 9.55 -19.70
N THR A 232 -25.43 9.30 -20.96
CA THR A 232 -25.24 7.95 -21.50
C THR A 232 -23.80 7.82 -21.93
N ILE A 233 -23.12 6.77 -21.47
CA ILE A 233 -21.73 6.49 -21.83
C ILE A 233 -21.63 5.15 -22.55
N LYS A 234 -20.65 5.01 -23.44
CA LYS A 234 -20.31 3.73 -24.06
C LYS A 234 -19.25 3.04 -23.19
N ARG A 235 -19.58 1.86 -22.68
CA ARG A 235 -18.68 1.00 -21.91
C ARG A 235 -18.52 -0.33 -22.65
N HIS A 236 -17.40 -0.45 -23.37
CA HIS A 236 -17.19 -1.53 -24.34
C HIS A 236 -18.32 -1.56 -25.39
N LYS A 237 -18.96 -2.73 -25.58
CA LYS A 237 -20.06 -2.92 -26.52
C LYS A 237 -21.44 -2.49 -25.98
N LYS A 238 -21.54 -2.00 -24.73
CA LYS A 238 -22.83 -1.65 -24.09
C LYS A 238 -22.91 -0.16 -23.77
N THR A 239 -24.12 0.39 -23.79
CA THR A 239 -24.41 1.74 -23.31
C THR A 239 -24.91 1.69 -21.88
N VAL A 240 -24.51 2.67 -21.07
CA VAL A 240 -24.87 2.72 -19.65
C VAL A 240 -25.30 4.13 -19.29
N LYS A 241 -26.43 4.24 -18.59
CA LYS A 241 -27.02 5.51 -18.16
C LYS A 241 -26.57 5.87 -16.74
N TYR A 242 -26.23 7.13 -16.54
CA TYR A 242 -25.95 7.73 -15.24
C TYR A 242 -26.87 8.92 -14.99
N LEU A 243 -27.29 9.08 -13.75
CA LEU A 243 -28.05 10.23 -13.27
C LEU A 243 -27.16 11.08 -12.37
N TYR A 244 -27.16 12.39 -12.58
CA TYR A 244 -26.54 13.34 -11.67
C TYR A 244 -27.50 13.62 -10.53
N VAL A 245 -27.22 13.05 -9.37
CA VAL A 245 -28.06 13.15 -8.18
C VAL A 245 -27.48 14.16 -7.20
N THR A 246 -28.35 14.83 -6.45
CA THR A 246 -27.97 15.73 -5.36
C THR A 246 -28.89 15.62 -4.15
N ASN A 247 -28.31 15.75 -2.96
CA ASN A 247 -29.01 15.97 -1.69
C ASN A 247 -28.15 16.93 -0.86
N GLN A 248 -28.05 18.19 -1.33
CA GLN A 248 -27.33 19.35 -0.77
C GLN A 248 -25.85 19.13 -0.38
N LYS A 249 -25.58 18.20 0.55
CA LYS A 249 -24.27 17.73 1.01
C LYS A 249 -23.58 16.78 0.03
N THR A 250 -24.34 15.99 -0.73
CA THR A 250 -23.79 15.03 -1.71
C THR A 250 -24.27 15.35 -3.12
N LYS A 251 -23.35 15.32 -4.09
CA LYS A 251 -23.66 15.52 -5.50
C LYS A 251 -22.73 14.73 -6.42
N GLY A 252 -23.28 14.12 -7.46
CA GLY A 252 -22.49 13.41 -8.47
C GLY A 252 -23.28 12.46 -9.35
N PHE A 253 -22.60 11.88 -10.33
CA PHE A 253 -23.16 10.87 -11.24
C PHE A 253 -23.23 9.51 -10.57
N VAL A 254 -24.36 8.84 -10.69
CA VAL A 254 -24.63 7.50 -10.16
C VAL A 254 -25.26 6.65 -11.26
N LEU A 255 -24.95 5.35 -11.28
CA LEU A 255 -25.56 4.41 -12.22
C LEU A 255 -27.08 4.40 -12.06
N ALA A 256 -27.81 4.67 -13.14
CA ALA A 256 -29.27 4.76 -13.10
C ALA A 256 -29.92 3.44 -12.65
N SER A 257 -29.35 2.30 -13.07
CA SER A 257 -29.82 0.95 -12.68
C SER A 257 -29.61 0.60 -11.21
N LYS A 258 -29.00 1.49 -10.42
CA LYS A 258 -28.84 1.34 -8.96
C LYS A 258 -29.73 2.29 -8.17
N LEU A 259 -30.60 3.03 -8.85
CA LEU A 259 -31.54 3.96 -8.26
C LEU A 259 -32.96 3.51 -8.57
N THR A 260 -33.85 3.70 -7.62
CA THR A 260 -35.30 3.51 -7.75
C THR A 260 -35.94 4.89 -7.75
N ALA A 261 -36.84 5.15 -8.69
CA ALA A 261 -37.57 6.41 -8.74
C ALA A 261 -38.50 6.55 -7.52
N GLY A 262 -38.73 7.78 -7.09
CA GLY A 262 -39.52 8.11 -5.91
C GLY A 262 -38.69 8.49 -4.68
N ALA A 263 -39.32 9.21 -3.76
CA ALA A 263 -38.72 9.54 -2.47
C ALA A 263 -38.48 8.29 -1.63
N PHE A 264 -37.45 8.32 -0.78
CA PHE A 264 -37.26 7.28 0.22
C PHE A 264 -38.42 7.33 1.22
N LYS A 265 -39.06 6.19 1.45
CA LYS A 265 -40.00 5.96 2.54
C LYS A 265 -39.37 4.94 3.49
N ALA A 266 -39.32 5.24 4.78
CA ALA A 266 -39.00 4.22 5.78
C ALA A 266 -40.13 3.17 5.75
N ALA A 267 -39.79 1.90 5.94
CA ALA A 267 -40.81 0.92 6.28
C ALA A 267 -41.27 1.27 7.70
N ASP A 268 -42.59 1.39 7.87
CA ASP A 268 -43.24 1.48 9.19
C ASP A 268 -43.00 0.17 9.96
#